data_AF-A0A1F7FVL2-F1
#
_entry.id   AF-A0A1F7FVL2-F1
#
_cell.length_a   1.000
_cell.length_b   1.000
_cell.length_c   1.000
_cell.angle_alpha   90.00
_cell.angle_beta   90.00
_cell.angle_gamma   90.00
#
_symmetry.space_group_name_H-M   'P 1'
#
loop_
_entity.id
_entity.type
_entity.pdbx_description
1 polymer ?
#
loop_
_entity_poly.entity_id
_entity_poly.type
_entity_poly.pdbx_seq_one_letter_code
_entity_poly.pdbx_strand_id
1 'polypeptide(L)'
;MERLRKMTVYNWVMVAIGIIAIVLALTLNPAYLLILVLLAFAGPLVREVGLLDERDERISFISYRSSHIAFYVTMLVITAVFIARTLLKGKEIEPEYFILLTVPILYKFFASLALAHGTRLLAIIIGYTVGGLIGLMETLEGYFFTPQMFVPLLIILVTVMAHWYPKISGSLMLLLGMGYLVMITRDLSAEKPLELILLALVLGVPVLLAGLLLLFHRRMTGIATEDFREEIPEEAGS
;
A
#
# COMPACT_ATOMS: atom_id res chain seq x y z
N MET A 1 3.67 8.31 34.18
CA MET A 1 5.12 8.53 34.00
C MET A 1 5.97 7.26 34.04
N GLU A 2 5.55 6.16 34.70
CA GLU A 2 6.35 4.91 34.74
C GLU A 2 6.57 4.20 33.40
N ARG A 3 5.69 4.37 32.40
CA ARG A 3 5.87 3.78 31.06
C ARG A 3 6.97 4.43 30.23
N LEU A 4 7.26 5.73 30.43
CA LEU A 4 8.36 6.43 29.74
C LEU A 4 9.73 5.92 30.21
N ARG A 5 9.83 5.49 31.47
CA ARG A 5 11.06 4.96 32.07
C ARG A 5 11.44 3.56 31.56
N LYS A 6 10.51 2.84 30.93
CA LYS A 6 10.75 1.54 30.26
C LYS A 6 11.01 1.67 28.77
N MET A 7 11.15 2.89 28.23
CA MET A 7 11.53 3.06 26.82
C MET A 7 12.98 2.62 26.64
N THR A 8 13.18 1.62 25.79
CA THR A 8 14.51 1.16 25.37
C THR A 8 15.24 2.28 24.64
N VAL A 9 16.58 2.24 24.63
CA VAL A 9 17.43 3.19 23.90
C VAL A 9 16.97 3.33 22.43
N TYR A 10 16.54 2.22 21.85
CA TYR A 10 15.94 2.17 20.51
C TYR A 10 14.78 3.15 20.32
N ASN A 11 13.82 3.21 21.25
CA ASN A 11 12.66 4.10 21.12
C ASN A 11 13.06 5.58 21.16
N TRP A 12 14.05 5.93 21.99
CA TRP A 12 14.58 7.29 22.05
C TRP A 12 15.31 7.69 20.76
N VAL A 13 16.07 6.76 20.17
CA VAL A 13 16.73 6.97 18.87
C VAL A 13 15.68 7.21 17.78
N MET A 14 14.61 6.41 17.73
CA MET A 14 13.54 6.57 16.74
C MET A 14 12.80 7.91 16.89
N VAL A 15 12.52 8.34 18.12
CA VAL A 15 11.93 9.66 18.38
C VAL A 15 12.87 10.78 17.94
N ALA A 16 14.16 10.70 18.26
CA ALA A 16 15.14 11.69 17.85
C ALA A 16 15.25 11.81 16.32
N ILE A 17 15.31 10.68 15.61
CA ILE A 17 15.29 10.63 14.14
C ILE A 17 14.01 11.28 13.61
N GLY A 18 12.85 10.97 14.19
CA GLY A 18 11.58 11.56 13.80
C GLY A 18 11.55 13.07 13.95
N ILE A 19 12.04 13.60 15.08
CA ILE A 19 12.13 15.04 15.33
C ILE A 19 13.08 15.71 14.32
N ILE A 20 14.26 15.12 14.08
CA ILE A 20 15.22 15.63 13.09
C ILE A 20 14.57 15.70 11.70
N ALA A 21 13.86 14.66 11.30
CA ALA A 21 13.15 14.62 10.01
C ALA A 21 12.11 15.75 9.89
N ILE A 22 11.34 16.03 10.95
CA ILE A 22 10.37 17.15 10.98
C ILE A 22 11.07 18.50 10.82
N VAL A 23 12.16 18.72 11.56
CA VAL A 23 12.91 19.98 11.50
C VAL A 23 13.48 20.19 10.10
N LEU A 24 14.13 19.17 9.52
CA LEU A 24 14.67 19.23 8.16
C LEU A 24 13.57 19.44 7.10
N ALA A 25 12.38 18.86 7.31
CA ALA A 25 11.25 19.02 6.41
C ALA A 25 10.71 20.46 6.38
N LEU A 26 10.68 21.12 7.54
CA LEU A 26 10.24 22.51 7.67
C LEU A 26 11.28 23.49 7.10
N THR A 27 12.57 23.26 7.36
CA THR A 27 13.64 24.20 7.01
C THR A 27 14.16 24.02 5.60
N LEU A 28 14.41 22.78 5.15
CA LEU A 28 15.10 22.48 3.91
C LEU A 28 14.16 22.00 2.79
N ASN A 29 13.62 20.78 2.90
CA ASN A 29 12.93 20.10 1.80
C ASN A 29 11.89 19.10 2.33
N PRO A 30 10.67 19.03 1.79
CA PRO A 30 9.65 18.11 2.31
C PRO A 30 10.00 16.64 2.18
N ALA A 31 10.90 16.28 1.25
CA ALA A 31 11.34 14.91 1.03
C ALA A 31 11.94 14.27 2.29
N TYR A 32 12.44 15.05 3.27
CA TYR A 32 12.90 14.51 4.55
C TYR A 32 11.77 13.83 5.36
N LEU A 33 10.50 14.11 5.07
CA LEU A 33 9.37 13.37 5.64
C LEU A 33 9.31 11.91 5.16
N LEU A 34 10.01 11.53 4.08
CA LEU A 34 10.12 10.13 3.67
C LEU A 34 10.74 9.26 4.77
N ILE A 35 11.61 9.85 5.60
CA ILE A 35 12.19 9.16 6.75
C ILE A 35 11.10 8.76 7.75
N LEU A 36 10.14 9.65 8.02
CA LEU A 36 9.00 9.35 8.89
C LEU A 36 8.09 8.29 8.29
N VAL A 37 7.84 8.35 6.98
CA VAL A 37 7.07 7.31 6.28
C VAL A 37 7.76 5.97 6.43
N LEU A 38 9.07 5.88 6.17
CA LEU A 38 9.82 4.63 6.36
C LEU A 38 9.76 4.12 7.80
N LEU A 39 9.92 4.99 8.80
CA LEU A 39 9.79 4.61 10.21
C LEU A 39 8.40 4.08 10.55
N ALA A 40 7.35 4.77 10.08
CA ALA A 40 5.96 4.41 10.37
C ALA A 40 5.52 3.13 9.66
N PHE A 41 6.15 2.79 8.54
CA PHE A 41 5.81 1.64 7.71
C PHE A 41 6.64 0.40 8.01
N ALA A 42 7.92 0.56 8.34
CA ALA A 42 8.82 -0.57 8.59
C ALA A 42 8.28 -1.48 9.71
N GLY A 43 7.74 -0.91 10.78
CA GLY A 43 7.16 -1.65 11.90
C GLY A 43 6.01 -2.59 11.49
N PRO A 44 4.89 -2.05 10.95
CA PRO A 44 3.78 -2.88 10.48
C PRO A 44 4.19 -3.85 9.37
N LEU A 45 5.05 -3.44 8.43
CA LEU A 45 5.43 -4.27 7.28
C LEU A 45 6.27 -5.49 7.71
N VAL A 46 7.21 -5.33 8.64
CA VAL A 46 7.97 -6.46 9.21
C VAL A 46 7.06 -7.45 9.94
N ARG A 47 5.98 -6.97 10.56
CA ARG A 47 5.00 -7.80 11.27
C ARG A 47 4.03 -8.50 10.34
N GLU A 48 3.50 -7.82 9.34
CA GLU A 48 2.59 -8.39 8.33
C GLU A 48 3.29 -9.50 7.52
N VAL A 49 4.61 -9.42 7.34
CA VAL A 49 5.42 -10.47 6.69
C VAL A 49 5.70 -11.66 7.63
N GLY A 50 5.35 -11.57 8.92
CA GLY A 50 5.52 -12.66 9.89
C GLY A 50 6.98 -12.90 10.31
N LEU A 51 7.85 -11.89 10.17
CA LEU A 51 9.26 -11.97 10.61
C LEU A 51 9.40 -11.86 12.14
N LEU A 52 8.40 -11.29 12.81
CA LEU A 52 8.33 -11.21 14.28
C LEU A 52 7.20 -12.13 14.76
N ASP A 53 7.58 -13.32 15.21
CA ASP A 53 6.67 -14.31 15.79
C ASP A 53 6.36 -13.91 17.25
N GLU A 54 5.31 -13.10 17.44
CA GLU A 54 4.85 -12.68 18.77
C GLU A 54 3.96 -13.79 19.36
N ARG A 55 4.52 -14.63 20.25
CA ARG A 55 3.88 -15.80 20.91
C ARG A 55 2.65 -15.51 21.79
N ASP A 56 2.21 -14.27 21.92
CA ASP A 56 1.15 -13.86 22.85
C ASP A 56 0.12 -12.96 22.14
N GLU A 57 -1.10 -13.46 21.97
CA GLU A 57 -2.20 -12.81 21.23
C GLU A 57 -2.57 -11.44 21.82
N ARG A 58 -2.43 -11.28 23.13
CA ARG A 58 -2.71 -10.00 23.79
C ARG A 58 -1.69 -8.93 23.43
N ILE A 59 -0.42 -9.32 23.30
CA ILE A 59 0.67 -8.43 22.91
C ILE A 59 0.51 -8.06 21.44
N SER A 60 0.17 -9.02 20.58
CA SER A 60 -0.07 -8.78 19.15
C SER A 60 -1.23 -7.80 18.91
N PHE A 61 -2.31 -7.88 19.69
CA PHE A 61 -3.44 -6.96 19.56
C PHE A 61 -3.10 -5.52 19.97
N ILE A 62 -2.41 -5.34 21.11
CA ILE A 62 -1.97 -4.01 21.58
C ILE A 62 -0.98 -3.41 20.58
N SER A 63 -0.08 -4.24 20.10
CA SER A 63 0.93 -3.93 19.10
C SER A 63 0.29 -3.49 17.77
N TYR A 64 -0.71 -4.22 17.27
CA TYR A 64 -1.49 -3.88 16.07
C TYR A 64 -2.18 -2.51 16.20
N ARG A 65 -2.89 -2.28 17.32
CA ARG A 65 -3.57 -1.00 17.57
C ARG A 65 -2.59 0.16 17.68
N SER A 66 -1.44 -0.04 18.33
CA SER A 66 -0.41 0.98 18.45
C SER A 66 0.18 1.39 17.09
N SER A 67 0.35 0.43 16.17
CA SER A 67 0.82 0.70 14.81
C SER A 67 -0.17 1.53 14.00
N HIS A 68 -1.47 1.32 14.20
CA HIS A 68 -2.52 2.14 13.54
C HIS A 68 -2.49 3.58 14.06
N ILE A 69 -2.37 3.75 15.38
CA ILE A 69 -2.26 5.08 15.98
C ILE A 69 -1.00 5.79 15.47
N ALA A 70 0.15 5.11 15.44
CA ALA A 70 1.40 5.66 14.92
C ALA A 70 1.28 6.10 13.45
N PHE A 71 0.61 5.30 12.62
CA PHE A 71 0.32 5.65 11.24
C PHE A 71 -0.51 6.95 11.14
N TYR A 72 -1.65 7.03 11.83
CA TYR A 72 -2.50 8.23 11.78
C TYR A 72 -1.81 9.48 12.34
N VAL A 73 -1.03 9.33 13.41
CA VAL A 73 -0.23 10.44 13.96
C VAL A 73 0.80 10.91 12.95
N THR A 74 1.48 10.00 12.26
CA THR A 74 2.45 10.35 11.20
C THR A 74 1.78 11.09 10.07
N MET A 75 0.63 10.61 9.61
CA MET A 75 -0.18 11.27 8.57
C MET A 75 -0.62 12.67 9.01
N LEU A 76 -1.04 12.82 10.26
CA LEU A 76 -1.41 14.12 10.84
C LEU A 76 -0.22 15.08 10.87
N VAL A 77 0.97 14.61 11.26
CA VAL A 77 2.20 15.41 11.26
C VAL A 77 2.57 15.85 9.84
N ILE A 78 2.54 14.94 8.86
CA ILE A 78 2.80 15.27 7.44
C ILE A 78 1.81 16.35 6.96
N THR A 79 0.53 16.18 7.27
CA THR A 79 -0.53 17.13 6.91
C THR A 79 -0.35 18.48 7.58
N ALA A 80 0.02 18.50 8.87
CA ALA A 80 0.27 19.73 9.60
C ALA A 80 1.49 20.49 9.07
N VAL A 81 2.59 19.78 8.77
CA VAL A 81 3.79 20.36 8.13
C VAL A 81 3.45 20.92 6.75
N PHE A 82 2.62 20.20 5.99
CA PHE A 82 2.12 20.66 4.70
C PHE A 82 1.34 21.97 4.83
N ILE A 83 0.30 22.01 5.68
CA ILE A 83 -0.52 23.22 5.90
C ILE A 83 0.36 24.38 6.38
N ALA A 84 1.25 24.15 7.35
CA ALA A 84 2.13 25.18 7.89
C ALA A 84 3.04 25.77 6.79
N ARG A 85 3.64 24.93 5.95
CA ARG A 85 4.52 25.40 4.88
C ARG A 85 3.77 26.16 3.79
N THR A 86 2.57 25.70 3.42
CA THR A 86 1.71 26.38 2.44
C THR A 86 1.31 27.77 2.94
N LEU A 87 0.91 27.90 4.21
CA LEU A 87 0.56 29.18 4.82
C LEU A 87 1.77 30.11 4.98
N LEU A 88 2.94 29.58 5.35
CA LEU A 88 4.13 30.38 5.63
C LEU A 88 4.89 30.83 4.37
N LYS A 89 4.98 29.99 3.34
CA LYS A 89 5.79 30.26 2.14
C LYS A 89 4.97 30.75 0.95
N GLY A 90 3.64 30.61 0.98
CA GLY A 90 2.76 31.04 -0.13
C GLY A 90 3.11 30.42 -1.48
N LYS A 91 3.79 29.28 -1.48
CA LYS A 91 4.26 28.59 -2.70
C LYS A 91 3.20 27.62 -3.21
N GLU A 92 3.24 27.36 -4.51
CA GLU A 92 2.53 26.25 -5.15
C GLU A 92 2.92 24.92 -4.49
N ILE A 93 1.99 23.97 -4.52
CA ILE A 93 2.12 22.70 -3.82
C ILE A 93 3.19 21.86 -4.50
N GLU A 94 4.28 21.61 -3.76
CA GLU A 94 5.35 20.69 -4.16
C GLU A 94 4.78 19.26 -4.35
N PRO A 95 4.97 18.61 -5.53
CA PRO A 95 4.41 17.28 -5.84
C PRO A 95 4.78 16.18 -4.83
N GLU A 96 5.90 16.33 -4.15
CA GLU A 96 6.42 15.42 -3.13
C GLU A 96 5.42 15.24 -1.97
N TYR A 97 4.67 16.28 -1.61
CA TYR A 97 3.65 16.19 -0.56
C TYR A 97 2.49 15.29 -0.95
N PHE A 98 2.10 15.29 -2.22
CA PHE A 98 1.06 14.40 -2.72
C PHE A 98 1.51 12.94 -2.66
N ILE A 99 2.76 12.64 -3.02
CA ILE A 99 3.33 11.30 -2.92
C ILE A 99 3.38 10.85 -1.45
N LEU A 100 3.88 11.73 -0.57
CA LEU A 100 4.01 11.49 0.87
C LEU A 100 2.68 11.22 1.58
N LEU A 101 1.57 11.77 1.08
CA LEU A 101 0.25 11.49 1.63
C LEU A 101 -0.40 10.29 0.97
N THR A 102 -0.35 10.21 -0.35
CA THR A 102 -1.14 9.25 -1.12
C THR A 102 -0.57 7.85 -1.05
N VAL A 103 0.77 7.68 -1.12
CA VAL A 103 1.40 6.35 -1.04
C VAL A 103 1.06 5.65 0.28
N PRO A 104 1.22 6.31 1.45
CA PRO A 104 0.84 5.70 2.72
C PRO A 104 -0.63 5.31 2.83
N ILE A 105 -1.53 6.18 2.36
CA ILE A 105 -2.97 5.94 2.38
C ILE A 105 -3.32 4.75 1.49
N LEU A 106 -2.80 4.70 0.26
CA LEU A 106 -3.03 3.59 -0.66
C LEU A 106 -2.53 2.28 -0.09
N TYR A 107 -1.29 2.24 0.42
CA TYR A 107 -0.78 1.04 1.07
C TYR A 107 -1.71 0.59 2.19
N LYS A 108 -2.11 1.51 3.09
CA LYS A 108 -2.93 1.13 4.24
C LYS A 108 -4.31 0.61 3.83
N PHE A 109 -4.91 1.25 2.82
CA PHE A 109 -6.16 0.82 2.22
C PHE A 109 -6.05 -0.60 1.66
N PHE A 110 -5.03 -0.86 0.84
CA PHE A 110 -4.84 -2.17 0.24
C PHE A 110 -4.43 -3.26 1.24
N ALA A 111 -3.58 -2.95 2.21
CA ALA A 111 -3.23 -3.88 3.28
C ALA A 111 -4.47 -4.28 4.10
N SER A 112 -5.34 -3.31 4.42
CA SER A 112 -6.58 -3.57 5.15
C SER A 112 -7.55 -4.44 4.32
N LEU A 113 -7.67 -4.17 3.01
CA LEU A 113 -8.45 -5.01 2.11
C LEU A 113 -7.87 -6.42 1.99
N ALA A 114 -6.54 -6.56 1.96
CA ALA A 114 -5.86 -7.84 1.80
C ALA A 114 -6.09 -8.74 3.01
N LEU A 115 -6.10 -8.14 4.21
CA LEU A 115 -6.43 -8.82 5.47
C LEU A 115 -7.91 -9.24 5.50
N ALA A 116 -8.83 -8.41 5.01
CA ALA A 116 -10.27 -8.69 5.07
C ALA A 116 -10.76 -9.72 4.04
N HIS A 117 -10.26 -9.66 2.80
CA HIS A 117 -10.80 -10.46 1.68
C HIS A 117 -9.84 -11.55 1.20
N GLY A 118 -8.62 -11.59 1.73
CA GLY A 118 -7.54 -12.45 1.26
C GLY A 118 -6.78 -11.84 0.07
N THR A 119 -5.46 -12.06 0.06
CA THR A 119 -4.53 -11.44 -0.90
C THR A 119 -4.83 -11.77 -2.35
N ARG A 120 -5.25 -13.01 -2.65
CA ARG A 120 -5.57 -13.46 -4.00
C ARG A 120 -6.82 -12.83 -4.58
N LEU A 121 -7.92 -12.83 -3.82
CA LEU A 121 -9.18 -12.27 -4.26
C LEU A 121 -9.03 -10.77 -4.50
N LEU A 122 -8.36 -10.07 -3.58
CA LEU A 122 -8.07 -8.66 -3.73
C LEU A 122 -7.29 -8.36 -5.01
N ALA A 123 -6.24 -9.13 -5.30
CA ALA A 123 -5.45 -8.91 -6.51
C ALA A 123 -6.26 -9.09 -7.80
N ILE A 124 -7.16 -10.07 -7.82
CA ILE A 124 -8.08 -10.29 -8.95
C ILE A 124 -9.04 -9.10 -9.10
N ILE A 125 -9.62 -8.64 -8.00
CA ILE A 125 -10.51 -7.46 -8.00
C ILE A 125 -9.75 -6.24 -8.53
N ILE A 126 -8.55 -5.96 -8.01
CA ILE A 126 -7.73 -4.83 -8.47
C ILE A 126 -7.43 -4.95 -9.96
N GLY A 127 -7.06 -6.14 -10.45
CA GLY A 127 -6.80 -6.38 -11.87
C GLY A 127 -7.98 -6.02 -12.76
N TYR A 128 -9.18 -6.50 -12.41
CA TYR A 128 -10.39 -6.18 -13.16
C TYR A 128 -10.79 -4.72 -13.05
N THR A 129 -10.70 -4.13 -11.86
CA THR A 129 -11.04 -2.72 -11.66
C THR A 129 -10.11 -1.82 -12.45
N VAL A 130 -8.80 -2.02 -12.39
CA VAL A 130 -7.85 -1.17 -13.12
C VAL A 130 -7.91 -1.40 -14.62
N GLY A 131 -7.92 -2.66 -15.07
CA GLY A 131 -8.06 -2.98 -16.49
C GLY A 131 -9.38 -2.46 -17.08
N GLY A 132 -10.47 -2.57 -16.33
CA GLY A 132 -11.78 -2.03 -16.69
C GLY A 132 -11.82 -0.50 -16.72
N LEU A 133 -11.23 0.18 -15.74
CA LEU A 133 -11.16 1.64 -15.70
C LEU A 133 -10.33 2.20 -16.85
N ILE A 134 -9.15 1.65 -17.10
CA ILE A 134 -8.31 2.05 -18.23
C ILE A 134 -9.07 1.80 -19.54
N GLY A 135 -9.65 0.62 -19.72
CA GLY A 135 -10.44 0.32 -20.92
C GLY A 135 -11.62 1.27 -21.12
N LEU A 136 -12.31 1.61 -20.03
CA LEU A 136 -13.42 2.56 -20.06
C LEU A 136 -12.94 3.96 -20.47
N MET A 137 -11.84 4.45 -19.89
CA MET A 137 -11.26 5.75 -20.25
C MET A 137 -10.89 5.80 -21.74
N GLU A 138 -10.18 4.79 -22.24
CA GLU A 138 -9.80 4.69 -23.65
C GLU A 138 -11.04 4.66 -24.57
N THR A 139 -12.08 3.91 -24.19
CA THR A 139 -13.32 3.90 -24.98
C THR A 139 -14.06 5.25 -24.98
N LEU A 140 -14.06 5.98 -23.87
CA LEU A 140 -14.65 7.31 -23.79
C LEU A 140 -13.90 8.34 -24.65
N GLU A 141 -12.59 8.17 -24.80
CA GLU A 141 -11.75 8.99 -25.69
C GLU A 141 -11.87 8.59 -27.18
N GLY A 142 -12.65 7.55 -27.49
CA GLY A 142 -12.93 7.10 -28.86
C GLY A 142 -11.96 6.02 -29.39
N TYR A 143 -11.12 5.45 -28.54
CA TYR A 143 -10.02 4.56 -28.92
C TYR A 143 -10.40 3.08 -29.10
N PHE A 144 -11.63 2.75 -29.49
CA PHE A 144 -12.21 1.39 -29.49
C PHE A 144 -11.39 0.29 -30.18
N PHE A 145 -10.66 0.60 -31.27
CA PHE A 145 -9.85 -0.37 -32.03
C PHE A 145 -8.43 0.14 -32.29
N THR A 146 -7.85 0.78 -31.30
CA THR A 146 -6.50 1.31 -31.41
C THR A 146 -5.51 0.49 -30.57
N PRO A 147 -4.21 0.57 -30.87
CA PRO A 147 -3.17 -0.11 -30.08
C PRO A 147 -3.23 0.20 -28.57
N GLN A 148 -3.79 1.34 -28.19
CA GLN A 148 -3.97 1.78 -26.80
C GLN A 148 -4.87 0.81 -26.01
N MET A 149 -5.91 0.24 -26.63
CA MET A 149 -6.78 -0.76 -26.01
C MET A 149 -6.09 -2.08 -25.67
N PHE A 150 -4.89 -2.32 -26.21
CA PHE A 150 -4.14 -3.53 -25.92
C PHE A 150 -3.74 -3.62 -24.44
N VAL A 151 -3.39 -2.49 -23.82
CA VAL A 151 -2.97 -2.44 -22.41
C VAL A 151 -4.08 -2.90 -21.45
N PRO A 152 -5.29 -2.30 -21.45
CA PRO A 152 -6.37 -2.74 -20.56
C PRO A 152 -6.80 -4.19 -20.84
N LEU A 153 -6.87 -4.60 -22.11
CA LEU A 153 -7.19 -5.98 -22.48
C LEU A 153 -6.16 -6.97 -21.95
N LEU A 154 -4.88 -6.64 -22.03
CA LEU A 154 -3.80 -7.49 -21.52
C LEU A 154 -3.85 -7.61 -20.00
N ILE A 155 -4.13 -6.51 -19.28
CA ILE A 155 -4.35 -6.54 -17.82
C ILE A 155 -5.52 -7.47 -17.47
N ILE A 156 -6.65 -7.34 -18.18
CA ILE A 156 -7.82 -8.20 -17.95
C ILE A 156 -7.49 -9.66 -18.25
N LEU A 157 -6.82 -9.95 -19.36
CA LEU A 157 -6.43 -11.31 -19.74
C LEU A 157 -5.52 -11.95 -18.69
N VAL A 158 -4.50 -11.22 -18.21
CA VAL A 158 -3.61 -11.70 -17.14
C VAL A 158 -4.38 -11.90 -15.82
N THR A 159 -5.36 -11.03 -15.54
CA THR A 159 -6.24 -11.17 -14.37
C THR A 159 -7.12 -12.43 -14.46
N VAL A 160 -7.66 -12.73 -15.65
CA VAL A 160 -8.39 -13.98 -15.91
C VAL A 160 -7.47 -15.18 -15.66
N MET A 161 -6.23 -15.17 -16.17
CA MET A 161 -5.24 -16.22 -15.92
C MET A 161 -4.94 -16.44 -14.43
N ALA A 162 -5.06 -15.42 -13.57
CA ALA A 162 -4.83 -15.53 -12.13
C ALA A 162 -5.80 -16.48 -11.40
N HIS A 163 -6.91 -16.86 -12.04
CA HIS A 163 -7.83 -17.86 -11.52
C HIS A 163 -7.23 -19.28 -11.55
N TRP A 164 -6.30 -19.56 -12.47
CA TRP A 164 -5.65 -20.87 -12.59
C TRP A 164 -4.17 -20.83 -12.22
N TYR A 165 -3.45 -19.76 -12.57
CA TYR A 165 -2.00 -19.66 -12.41
C TYR A 165 -1.55 -18.39 -11.68
N PRO A 166 -1.86 -18.23 -10.37
CA PRO A 166 -1.62 -16.99 -9.61
C PRO A 166 -0.18 -16.48 -9.70
N LYS A 167 0.82 -17.36 -9.61
CA LYS A 167 2.24 -16.95 -9.62
C LYS A 167 2.67 -16.41 -10.99
N ILE A 168 2.26 -17.07 -12.07
CA ILE A 168 2.60 -16.66 -13.44
C ILE A 168 1.90 -15.33 -13.76
N SER A 169 0.60 -15.23 -13.44
CA SER A 169 -0.15 -13.98 -13.60
C SER A 169 0.42 -12.85 -12.75
N GLY A 170 0.89 -13.15 -11.54
CA GLY A 170 1.52 -12.16 -10.66
C GLY A 170 2.80 -11.58 -11.25
N SER A 171 3.69 -12.43 -11.79
CA SER A 171 4.89 -11.98 -12.52
C SER A 171 4.54 -11.14 -13.75
N LEU A 172 3.53 -11.55 -14.52
CA LEU A 172 3.07 -10.80 -15.68
C LEU A 172 2.49 -9.44 -15.28
N MET A 173 1.66 -9.38 -14.24
CA MET A 173 1.14 -8.12 -13.71
C MET A 173 2.24 -7.18 -13.22
N LEU A 174 3.30 -7.71 -12.58
CA LEU A 174 4.46 -6.90 -12.21
C LEU A 174 5.15 -6.30 -13.43
N LEU A 175 5.36 -7.10 -14.48
CA LEU A 175 5.96 -6.62 -15.73
C LEU A 175 5.09 -5.55 -16.39
N LEU A 176 3.77 -5.75 -16.42
CA LEU A 176 2.82 -4.77 -16.97
C LEU A 176 2.80 -3.48 -16.15
N GLY A 177 2.72 -3.57 -14.83
CA GLY A 177 2.75 -2.42 -13.94
C GLY A 177 4.06 -1.65 -14.05
N MET A 178 5.20 -2.35 -14.13
CA MET A 178 6.51 -1.72 -14.34
C MET A 178 6.57 -1.05 -15.71
N GLY A 179 6.15 -1.72 -16.78
CA GLY A 179 6.10 -1.15 -18.13
C GLY A 179 5.23 0.10 -18.18
N TYR A 180 4.06 0.06 -17.56
CA TYR A 180 3.14 1.20 -17.48
C TYR A 180 3.73 2.38 -16.70
N LEU A 181 4.40 2.12 -15.56
CA LEU A 181 5.13 3.17 -14.84
C LEU A 181 6.28 3.76 -15.65
N VAL A 182 7.04 2.93 -16.38
CA VAL A 182 8.12 3.42 -17.26
C VAL A 182 7.56 4.29 -18.37
N MET A 183 6.42 3.93 -18.98
CA MET A 183 5.78 4.76 -20.01
C MET A 183 5.35 6.12 -19.44
N ILE A 184 4.67 6.13 -18.29
CA ILE A 184 4.24 7.38 -17.64
C ILE A 184 5.44 8.25 -17.22
N THR A 185 6.49 7.64 -16.67
CA THR A 185 7.70 8.37 -16.21
C THR A 185 8.59 8.83 -17.35
N ARG A 186 8.51 8.21 -18.53
CA ARG A 186 9.18 8.71 -19.74
C ARG A 186 8.54 10.01 -20.24
N ASP A 187 7.22 10.12 -20.12
CA ASP A 187 6.46 11.33 -20.46
C ASP A 187 6.48 12.41 -19.36
N LEU A 188 7.19 12.19 -18.24
CA LEU A 188 7.33 13.19 -17.17
C LEU A 188 8.11 14.46 -17.61
N SER A 189 8.58 14.52 -18.85
CA SER A 189 9.09 15.74 -19.48
C SER A 189 7.97 16.68 -20.00
N ALA A 190 6.70 16.27 -19.87
CA ALA A 190 5.54 17.05 -20.30
C ALA A 190 5.16 18.16 -19.31
N GLU A 191 4.37 19.13 -19.79
CA GLU A 191 3.95 20.36 -19.10
C GLU A 191 3.18 20.15 -17.77
N LYS A 192 2.81 18.91 -17.43
CA LYS A 192 1.97 18.58 -16.26
C LYS A 192 2.46 17.34 -15.48
N PRO A 193 3.59 17.44 -14.76
CA PRO A 193 4.17 16.31 -14.03
C PRO A 193 3.27 15.78 -12.90
N LEU A 194 2.43 16.63 -12.31
CA LEU A 194 1.57 16.25 -11.18
C LEU A 194 0.43 15.30 -11.63
N GLU A 195 -0.19 15.57 -12.77
CA GLU A 195 -1.24 14.70 -13.36
C GLU A 195 -0.67 13.31 -13.67
N LEU A 196 0.54 13.24 -14.24
CA LEU A 196 1.22 11.98 -14.56
C LEU A 196 1.59 11.19 -13.31
N ILE A 197 2.08 11.86 -12.26
CA ILE A 197 2.39 11.20 -10.98
C ILE A 197 1.11 10.62 -10.37
N LEU A 198 0.00 11.36 -10.38
CA LEU A 198 -1.28 10.87 -9.86
C LEU A 198 -1.79 9.69 -10.69
N LEU A 199 -1.68 9.75 -12.02
CA LEU A 199 -2.03 8.65 -12.91
C LEU A 199 -1.21 7.39 -12.60
N ALA A 200 0.11 7.53 -12.45
CA ALA A 200 1.01 6.44 -12.05
C ALA A 200 0.60 5.83 -10.70
N LEU A 201 0.19 6.67 -9.75
CA LEU A 201 -0.19 6.23 -8.41
C LEU A 201 -1.55 5.55 -8.36
N VAL A 202 -2.51 6.01 -9.17
CA VAL A 202 -3.89 5.51 -9.19
C VAL A 202 -4.02 4.27 -10.09
N LEU A 203 -3.22 4.17 -11.16
CA LEU A 203 -3.34 3.09 -12.13
C LEU A 203 -2.14 2.14 -12.10
N GLY A 204 -0.91 2.67 -12.10
CA GLY A 204 0.31 1.85 -12.14
C GLY A 204 0.59 1.10 -10.84
N VAL A 205 0.53 1.80 -9.70
CA VAL A 205 0.81 1.21 -8.38
C VAL A 205 -0.16 0.09 -8.03
N PRO A 206 -1.49 0.18 -8.26
CA PRO A 206 -2.39 -0.93 -7.98
C PRO A 206 -2.13 -2.17 -8.84
N VAL A 207 -1.72 -2.01 -10.11
CA VAL A 207 -1.35 -3.17 -10.96
C VAL A 207 -0.11 -3.87 -10.41
N LEU A 208 0.91 -3.12 -10.00
CA LEU A 208 2.06 -3.69 -9.31
C LEU A 208 1.68 -4.40 -8.02
N LEU A 209 0.80 -3.79 -7.24
CA LEU A 209 0.34 -4.37 -5.99
C LEU A 209 -0.45 -5.65 -6.22
N ALA A 210 -1.32 -5.70 -7.24
CA ALA A 210 -2.01 -6.93 -7.64
C ALA A 210 -1.00 -8.04 -8.02
N GLY A 211 0.06 -7.68 -8.76
CA GLY A 211 1.15 -8.60 -9.07
C GLY A 211 1.88 -9.15 -7.83
N LEU A 212 2.25 -8.27 -6.89
CA LEU A 212 2.86 -8.66 -5.62
C LEU A 212 1.95 -9.56 -4.79
N LEU A 213 0.67 -9.18 -4.65
CA LEU A 213 -0.31 -9.95 -3.88
C LEU A 213 -0.51 -11.36 -4.44
N LEU A 214 -0.51 -11.52 -5.77
CA LEU A 214 -0.61 -12.83 -6.42
C LEU A 214 0.66 -13.68 -6.24
N LEU A 215 1.84 -13.06 -6.29
CA LEU A 215 3.13 -13.74 -6.10
C LEU A 215 3.33 -14.22 -4.67
N PHE A 216 3.02 -13.37 -3.71
CA PHE A 216 3.15 -13.64 -2.28
C PHE A 216 1.89 -14.22 -1.66
N HIS A 217 0.90 -14.60 -2.46
CA HIS A 217 -0.23 -15.38 -1.99
C HIS A 217 0.26 -16.75 -1.52
N ARG A 218 0.59 -16.85 -0.23
CA ARG A 218 0.71 -18.13 0.47
C ARG A 218 -0.69 -18.73 0.53
N ARG A 219 -0.80 -20.02 0.17
CA ARG A 219 -2.00 -20.82 0.45
C ARG A 219 -2.20 -20.86 1.97
N MET A 220 -2.87 -19.87 2.53
CA MET A 220 -3.41 -19.88 3.90
C MET A 220 -4.67 -20.76 3.95
N THR A 221 -4.66 -21.89 3.25
CA THR A 221 -5.77 -22.85 3.20
C THR A 221 -5.47 -24.06 4.07
N GLY A 222 -4.93 -23.84 5.27
CA GLY A 222 -4.55 -24.94 6.16
C GLY A 222 -4.66 -24.69 7.66
N ILE A 223 -5.10 -23.51 8.12
CA ILE A 223 -5.17 -23.23 9.57
C ILE A 223 -6.60 -22.89 10.02
N ALA A 224 -7.43 -22.24 9.19
CA ALA A 224 -8.75 -21.79 9.62
C ALA A 224 -9.89 -22.83 9.53
N THR A 225 -9.61 -24.07 9.08
CA THR A 225 -10.65 -25.11 8.92
C THR A 225 -10.48 -26.33 9.84
N GLU A 226 -9.38 -26.42 10.59
CA GLU A 226 -9.23 -27.49 11.60
C GLU A 226 -9.83 -27.07 12.95
N ASP A 227 -9.73 -25.80 13.35
CA ASP A 227 -10.29 -25.31 14.63
C ASP A 227 -11.83 -25.31 14.71
N PHE A 228 -12.55 -25.41 13.58
CA PHE A 228 -14.02 -25.46 13.59
C PHE A 228 -14.60 -26.88 13.56
N ARG A 229 -13.77 -27.92 13.50
CA ARG A 229 -14.23 -29.32 13.44
C ARG A 229 -14.10 -30.09 14.75
N GLU A 230 -13.46 -29.55 15.79
CA GLU A 230 -13.28 -30.26 17.06
C GLU A 230 -14.32 -29.95 18.15
N GLU A 231 -15.30 -29.05 17.92
CA GLU A 231 -16.30 -28.68 18.94
C GLU A 231 -17.74 -29.15 18.65
N ILE A 232 -17.94 -30.32 18.05
CA ILE A 232 -19.24 -31.00 18.14
C ILE A 232 -19.09 -32.20 19.08
N PRO A 233 -19.38 -32.04 20.39
CA PRO A 233 -19.45 -33.20 21.28
C PRO A 233 -20.58 -34.13 20.83
N GLU A 234 -20.21 -35.37 20.48
CA GLU A 234 -21.13 -36.51 20.35
C GLU A 234 -21.71 -36.89 21.72
N GLU A 235 -22.55 -36.04 22.29
CA GLU A 235 -23.41 -36.42 23.42
C GLU A 235 -24.86 -35.98 23.14
N ALA A 236 -25.50 -36.70 22.23
CA ALA A 236 -26.96 -36.76 22.15
C ALA A 236 -27.39 -38.16 21.69
N GLY A 237 -26.94 -39.17 22.46
CA GLY A 237 -27.46 -40.53 22.43
C GLY A 237 -27.94 -40.91 23.82
N SER A 238 -29.20 -40.62 24.13
CA SER A 238 -30.01 -41.33 25.12
C SER A 238 -31.49 -41.08 24.87
#